data_AF-A0A831SFX0-F1
#
_entry.id   AF-A0A831SFX0-F1
#
_cell.length_a   1.000
_cell.length_b   1.000
_cell.length_c   1.000
_cell.angle_alpha   90.00
_cell.angle_beta   90.00
_cell.angle_gamma   90.00
#
_symmetry.space_group_name_H-M   'P 1'
#
loop_
_entity.id
_entity.type
_entity.pdbx_description
1 polymer ?
#
loop_
_entity_poly.entity_id
_entity_poly.type
_entity_poly.pdbx_seq_one_letter_code
_entity_poly.pdbx_strand_id
1 'polypeptide(L)' 'MDIIESSNVIILEGRSSLFPDFVEISRTYNLMATDAMHVSVMKKHGITNIATNDSDFERVDWIKVWKPL' A
#
# COMPACT_ATOMS: atom_id res chain seq x y z
N MET A 1 4.47 -3.47 -21.40
CA MET A 1 5.13 -3.75 -20.11
C MET A 1 6.55 -3.20 -20.08
N ASP A 2 7.03 -2.72 -21.23
CA ASP A 2 8.40 -2.27 -21.51
C ASP A 2 8.89 -1.15 -20.58
N ILE A 3 8.03 -0.22 -20.15
CA ILE A 3 8.40 0.84 -19.19
C ILE A 3 8.69 0.26 -17.80
N ILE A 4 7.89 -0.70 -17.35
CA ILE A 4 8.07 -1.35 -16.05
C ILE A 4 9.30 -2.25 -16.10
N GLU A 5 9.47 -3.00 -17.20
CA GLU A 5 10.62 -3.88 -17.42
C GLU A 5 11.95 -3.12 -17.57
N SER A 6 11.91 -1.90 -18.10
CA SER A 6 13.09 -1.01 -18.21
C SER A 6 13.34 -0.16 -16.97
N SER A 7 12.47 -0.22 -15.96
CA SER A 7 12.60 0.52 -14.72
C SER A 7 13.24 -0.32 -13.62
N ASN A 8 13.98 0.32 -12.70
CA ASN A 8 14.49 -0.33 -11.50
C ASN A 8 13.40 -0.45 -10.42
N VAL A 9 12.34 -1.20 -10.73
CA VAL A 9 11.18 -1.41 -9.86
C VAL A 9 11.00 -2.88 -9.53
N ILE A 10 10.52 -3.15 -8.32
CA ILE A 10 10.18 -4.51 -7.86
C ILE A 10 8.67 -4.58 -7.70
N ILE A 11 8.03 -5.52 -8.39
CA ILE A 11 6.59 -5.80 -8.23
C ILE A 11 6.42 -6.79 -7.09
N LEU A 12 5.68 -6.39 -6.06
CA LEU A 12 5.30 -7.27 -4.95
C LEU A 12 3.97 -7.92 -5.26
N GLU A 13 3.93 -9.26 -5.31
CA GLU A 13 2.68 -10.01 -5.48
C GLU A 13 1.83 -9.97 -4.21
N GLY A 14 0.58 -9.53 -4.34
CA GLY A 14 -0.44 -9.68 -3.30
C GLY A 14 -0.91 -11.13 -3.20
N ARG A 15 -0.14 -12.01 -2.53
CA ARG A 15 -0.56 -13.40 -2.33
C ARG A 15 -1.69 -13.51 -1.32
N SER A 16 -2.49 -14.57 -1.43
CA SER A 16 -3.65 -14.92 -0.60
C SER A 16 -3.43 -14.91 0.94
N SER A 17 -2.19 -14.85 1.40
CA SER A 17 -1.80 -14.72 2.81
C SER A 17 -2.16 -13.37 3.48
N LEU A 18 -2.80 -12.45 2.77
CA LEU A 18 -3.13 -11.10 3.27
C LEU A 18 -4.55 -11.01 3.87
N PHE A 19 -5.32 -12.10 3.78
CA PHE A 19 -6.56 -12.26 4.53
C PHE A 19 -6.24 -12.83 5.93
N PRO A 20 -6.80 -12.30 7.02
CA PRO A 20 -7.83 -11.25 7.09
C PRO A 20 -7.29 -9.81 7.23
N ASP A 21 -5.97 -9.60 7.24
CA ASP A 21 -5.31 -8.33 7.60
C ASP A 21 -5.88 -7.10 6.87
N PHE A 22 -6.17 -7.20 5.56
CA PHE A 22 -6.70 -6.06 4.82
C PHE A 22 -8.12 -5.65 5.26
N VAL A 23 -8.92 -6.59 5.80
CA VAL A 23 -10.26 -6.29 6.32
C VAL A 23 -10.14 -5.49 7.62
N GLU A 24 -9.20 -5.88 8.49
CA GLU A 24 -8.92 -5.12 9.71
C GLU A 24 -8.39 -3.72 9.39
N ILE A 25 -7.42 -3.62 8.48
CA ILE A 25 -6.85 -2.33 8.03
C ILE A 25 -7.92 -1.43 7.43
N SER A 26 -8.79 -1.98 6.56
CA SER A 26 -9.90 -1.23 5.96
C SER A 26 -10.80 -0.61 7.02
N ARG A 27 -11.17 -1.37 8.06
CA ARG A 27 -12.04 -0.90 9.14
C ARG A 27 -11.34 0.10 10.05
N THR A 28 -10.08 -0.15 10.40
CA THR A 28 -9.30 0.71 11.31
C THR A 28 -9.00 2.08 10.70
N TYR A 29 -8.62 2.11 9.43
CA TYR A 29 -8.20 3.35 8.75
C TYR A 29 -9.24 3.91 7.77
N ASN A 30 -10.44 3.32 7.74
CA ASN A 30 -11.52 3.68 6.81
C ASN A 30 -11.04 3.70 5.35
N LEU A 31 -10.33 2.67 4.91
CA LEU A 31 -9.78 2.56 3.55
C LEU A 31 -10.66 1.66 2.68
N MET A 32 -10.70 1.94 1.37
CA MET A 32 -11.26 0.98 0.40
C MET A 32 -10.48 -0.33 0.44
N ALA A 33 -11.13 -1.45 0.07
CA ALA A 33 -10.52 -2.78 0.18
C ALA A 33 -9.20 -2.91 -0.58
N THR A 34 -9.07 -2.24 -1.74
CA THR A 34 -7.84 -2.22 -2.55
C THR A 34 -6.70 -1.46 -1.86
N ASP A 35 -7.00 -0.32 -1.23
CA ASP A 35 -6.00 0.48 -0.53
C ASP A 35 -5.58 -0.22 0.75
N ALA A 36 -6.53 -0.82 1.47
CA ALA A 36 -6.24 -1.65 2.62
C ALA A 36 -5.37 -2.86 2.26
N MET A 37 -5.59 -3.49 1.09
CA MET A 37 -4.73 -4.55 0.58
C MET A 37 -3.31 -4.03 0.30
N HIS A 38 -3.19 -2.84 -0.28
CA HIS A 38 -1.90 -2.19 -0.51
C HIS A 38 -1.15 -1.95 0.81
N VAL A 39 -1.85 -1.43 1.82
CA VAL A 39 -1.32 -1.21 3.17
C VAL A 39 -0.93 -2.54 3.85
N SER A 40 -1.68 -3.63 3.65
CA SER A 40 -1.29 -4.96 4.12
C SER A 40 0.02 -5.46 3.49
N VAL A 41 0.21 -5.24 2.18
CA VAL A 41 1.48 -5.56 1.51
C VAL A 41 2.62 -4.73 2.09
N MET A 42 2.42 -3.42 2.26
CA MET A 42 3.40 -2.53 2.87
C MET A 42 3.81 -3.02 4.27
N LYS A 43 2.82 -3.33 5.12
CA LYS A 43 3.04 -3.81 6.49
C LYS A 43 3.84 -5.11 6.51
N LYS A 44 3.49 -6.08 5.65
CA LYS A 44 4.20 -7.37 5.53
C LYS A 44 5.67 -7.21 5.13
N HIS A 45 5.97 -6.22 4.31
CA HIS A 45 7.32 -5.95 3.80
C HIS A 45 8.08 -4.87 4.59
N GLY A 46 7.50 -4.33 5.68
CA GLY A 46 8.13 -3.26 6.46
C GLY A 46 8.28 -1.93 5.70
N ILE A 47 7.46 -1.70 4.68
CA ILE A 47 7.50 -0.48 3.86
C ILE A 47 6.69 0.61 4.58
N THR A 48 7.34 1.70 4.98
CA THR A 48 6.72 2.78 5.75
C THR A 48 6.54 4.07 4.97
N ASN A 49 6.91 4.11 3.69
CA ASN A 49 6.81 5.29 2.84
C ASN A 49 5.98 4.95 1.59
N ILE A 50 5.06 5.83 1.21
CA ILE A 50 4.28 5.71 -0.04
C ILE A 50 4.34 7.03 -0.80
N ALA A 51 4.51 6.94 -2.12
CA ALA A 51 4.39 8.08 -3.03
C ALA A 51 3.00 8.05 -3.67
N THR A 52 2.10 8.93 -3.24
CA THR A 52 0.73 9.00 -3.75
C THR A 52 0.14 10.39 -3.51
N ASN A 53 -0.77 10.80 -4.39
CA ASN A 53 -1.60 12.00 -4.20
C ASN A 53 -2.94 11.70 -3.50
N ASP A 54 -3.19 10.43 -3.18
CA ASP A 54 -4.36 10.01 -2.42
C ASP A 54 -4.17 10.31 -0.92
N SER A 55 -4.96 11.25 -0.41
CA SER A 55 -4.95 11.66 1.00
C SER A 55 -5.46 10.59 1.95
N ASP A 56 -6.14 9.55 1.47
CA ASP A 56 -6.69 8.50 2.32
C ASP A 56 -5.60 7.73 3.07
N PHE A 57 -4.41 7.59 2.47
CA PHE A 57 -3.25 6.98 3.11
C PHE A 57 -2.68 7.82 4.27
N GLU A 58 -3.01 9.11 4.37
CA GLU A 58 -2.63 9.95 5.52
C GLU A 58 -3.37 9.52 6.80
N ARG A 59 -4.43 8.70 6.70
CA ARG A 59 -5.11 8.10 7.85
C ARG A 59 -4.29 6.99 8.52
N VAL A 60 -3.31 6.41 7.84
CA VAL A 60 -2.48 5.31 8.36
C VAL A 60 -1.29 5.89 9.12
N ASP A 61 -1.37 5.85 10.45
CA ASP A 61 -0.44 6.49 11.38
C ASP A 61 1.05 6.09 11.25
N TRP A 62 1.34 4.87 10.81
CA TRP A 62 2.71 4.38 10.60
C TRP A 62 3.26 4.57 9.18
N ILE A 63 2.49 5.18 8.27
CA ILE A 63 2.92 5.45 6.89
C ILE A 63 3.27 6.93 6.73
N LYS A 64 4.44 7.20 6.12
CA LYS A 64 4.81 8.51 5.59
C LYS A 64 4.33 8.64 4.14
N VAL A 65 3.40 9.56 3.91
CA VAL A 65 2.94 9.91 2.56
C VAL A 65 3.84 10.99 1.96
N TRP A 66 4.32 10.73 0.74
CA TRP A 66 5.01 11.67 -0.13
C TRP A 66 4.08 12.03 -1.30
N LYS A 67 3.84 13.31 -1.52
CA LYS A 67 3.00 13.81 -2.62
C LYS A 67 3.90 14.31 -3.75
N PRO A 68 4.19 13.48 -4.78
CA PRO A 68 4.95 13.93 -5.93
C PRO A 68 4.15 14.97 -6.73
N LEU A 69 4.86 15.98 -7.23
CA LEU A 69 4.32 17.06 -8.08
C LEU A 69 3.76 16.53 -9.40
#